data_AF-A0A3S1F357-F1
#
_entry.id   AF-A0A3S1F357-F1
#
_cell.length_a   1.000
_cell.length_b   1.000
_cell.length_c   1.000
_cell.angle_alpha   90.00
_cell.angle_beta   90.00
_cell.angle_gamma   90.00
#
_symmetry.space_group_name_H-M   'P 1'
#
loop_
_entity.id
_entity.type
_entity.pdbx_description
1 polymer ?
#
loop_
_entity_poly.entity_id
_entity_poly.type
_entity_poly.pdbx_seq_one_letter_code
_entity_poly.pdbx_strand_id
1 'polypeptide(L)'
;VKLSLAGLTFETLTEADTRSWTEVPFGGGAREAALRTPLPWDPEQPVVLPGTDIRIQGAIDRLDLRTVAQAVRVTDYKTGQRPKAPDKINIGGGAELQRVLYSLACRQLLPDITRVAARLIYLRPPVKAYALENGQQLGDLVANWVRQARIVLENGVIYPGVAVMPERFGKIALPASASYVDRKSSAIREAAGRDLAAFWGSK
;
A
#
# COMPACT_ATOMS: atom_id res chain seq x y z
N VAL A 1 -20.04 12.39 -9.88
CA VAL A 1 -20.96 11.50 -10.63
C VAL A 1 -20.30 10.82 -11.82
N LYS A 2 -19.76 11.53 -12.84
CA LYS A 2 -19.15 10.89 -14.04
C LYS A 2 -18.00 9.92 -13.76
N LEU A 3 -17.07 10.25 -12.85
CA LEU A 3 -15.92 9.39 -12.54
C LEU A 3 -16.30 8.15 -11.72
N SER A 4 -17.22 8.27 -10.77
CA SER A 4 -17.71 7.15 -9.96
C SER A 4 -18.45 6.12 -10.81
N LEU A 5 -19.30 6.58 -11.73
CA LEU A 5 -19.96 5.69 -12.69
C LEU A 5 -18.92 5.00 -13.58
N ALA A 6 -17.96 5.76 -14.13
CA ALA A 6 -16.89 5.19 -14.93
C ALA A 6 -16.08 4.12 -14.17
N GLY A 7 -15.81 4.31 -12.88
CA GLY A 7 -15.11 3.33 -12.05
C GLY A 7 -15.92 2.05 -11.79
N LEU A 8 -17.24 2.17 -11.66
CA LEU A 8 -18.13 1.03 -11.44
C LEU A 8 -18.42 0.25 -12.73
N THR A 9 -18.54 0.96 -13.86
CA THR A 9 -18.93 0.38 -15.16
C THR A 9 -17.75 0.15 -16.11
N PHE A 10 -16.51 0.44 -15.69
CA PHE A 10 -15.32 0.24 -16.51
C PHE A 10 -15.22 -1.20 -17.03
N GLU A 11 -15.60 -2.16 -16.20
CA GLU A 11 -15.71 -3.56 -16.58
C GLU A 11 -17.07 -4.09 -16.17
N THR A 12 -17.67 -4.88 -17.07
CA THR A 12 -18.81 -5.71 -16.73
C THR A 12 -18.28 -6.98 -16.08
N LEU A 13 -18.72 -7.27 -14.85
CA LEU A 13 -18.44 -8.55 -14.21
C LEU A 13 -19.30 -9.62 -14.89
N THR A 14 -18.65 -10.53 -15.60
CA THR A 14 -19.33 -11.62 -16.31
C THR A 14 -19.07 -12.97 -15.66
N GLU A 15 -18.14 -13.03 -14.70
CA GLU A 15 -17.80 -14.25 -13.99
C GLU A 15 -18.88 -14.59 -12.95
N ALA A 16 -19.38 -15.82 -13.00
CA ALA A 16 -20.63 -16.26 -12.36
C ALA A 16 -20.81 -15.81 -10.90
N ASP A 17 -20.37 -16.52 -9.90
CA ASP A 17 -20.57 -16.32 -8.46
C ASP A 17 -19.93 -15.06 -7.83
N THR A 18 -19.71 -13.99 -8.60
CA THR A 18 -19.03 -12.79 -8.12
C THR A 18 -19.92 -11.96 -7.19
N ARG A 19 -19.44 -11.73 -5.96
CA ARG A 19 -19.99 -10.71 -5.06
C ARG A 19 -19.04 -9.53 -4.96
N SER A 20 -19.58 -8.32 -4.98
CA SER A 20 -18.79 -7.10 -4.95
C SER A 20 -19.18 -6.19 -3.81
N TRP A 21 -18.17 -5.56 -3.21
CA TRP A 21 -18.32 -4.57 -2.17
C TRP A 21 -17.45 -3.35 -2.49
N THR A 22 -17.81 -2.21 -1.91
CA THR A 22 -17.03 -0.97 -1.97
C THR A 22 -16.70 -0.49 -0.57
N GLU A 23 -15.58 0.20 -0.40
CA GLU A 23 -15.15 0.77 0.89
C GLU A 23 -15.08 -0.29 2.01
N VAL A 24 -14.46 -1.44 1.72
CA VAL A 24 -14.43 -2.60 2.63
C VAL A 24 -13.38 -2.40 3.72
N PRO A 25 -13.76 -2.19 4.99
CA PRO A 25 -12.79 -1.97 6.06
C PRO A 25 -12.02 -3.23 6.45
N PHE A 26 -10.82 -3.04 6.99
CA PHE A 26 -10.01 -4.10 7.59
C PHE A 26 -9.16 -3.57 8.76
N GLY A 27 -8.79 -4.46 9.68
CA GLY A 27 -7.78 -4.18 10.71
C GLY A 27 -8.24 -3.33 11.88
N GLY A 28 -9.55 -3.26 12.16
CA GLY A 28 -10.11 -2.46 13.27
C GLY A 28 -10.47 -1.01 12.90
N GLY A 29 -10.52 -0.69 11.60
CA GLY A 29 -10.85 0.63 11.09
C GLY A 29 -12.32 0.82 10.68
N ALA A 30 -13.23 -0.07 11.11
CA ALA A 30 -14.62 -0.03 10.67
C ALA A 30 -15.34 1.25 11.15
N ARG A 31 -15.95 1.97 10.21
CA ARG A 31 -16.93 3.01 10.54
C ARG A 31 -18.32 2.37 10.61
N GLU A 32 -19.20 2.87 11.48
CA GLU A 32 -20.59 2.36 11.62
C GLU A 32 -21.33 2.24 10.28
N ALA A 33 -21.08 3.15 9.34
CA ALA A 33 -21.69 3.11 8.02
C ALA A 33 -21.31 1.86 7.19
N ALA A 34 -20.10 1.32 7.37
CA ALA A 34 -19.61 0.14 6.66
C ALA A 34 -20.24 -1.17 7.19
N LEU A 35 -20.80 -1.15 8.41
CA LEU A 35 -21.43 -2.31 9.05
C LEU A 35 -22.89 -2.53 8.61
N ARG A 36 -23.42 -1.66 7.74
CA ARG A 36 -24.82 -1.75 7.27
C ARG A 36 -25.05 -2.87 6.25
N THR A 37 -23.98 -3.39 5.65
CA THR A 37 -24.01 -4.48 4.68
C THR A 37 -23.15 -5.62 5.20
N PRO A 38 -23.58 -6.91 5.06
CA PRO A 38 -22.72 -8.04 5.39
C PRO A 38 -21.39 -7.97 4.63
N LEU A 39 -20.30 -7.82 5.38
CA LEU A 39 -18.94 -7.76 4.87
C LEU A 39 -18.39 -9.16 4.58
N PRO A 40 -17.38 -9.29 3.70
CA PRO A 40 -16.76 -10.58 3.38
C PRO A 40 -15.96 -11.18 4.55
N TRP A 41 -15.68 -10.39 5.59
CA TRP A 41 -14.95 -10.78 6.80
C TRP A 41 -15.37 -9.89 7.99
N ASP A 42 -14.93 -10.27 9.19
CA ASP A 42 -15.01 -9.41 10.38
C ASP A 42 -14.02 -8.23 10.23
N PRO A 43 -14.48 -6.97 10.17
CA PRO A 43 -13.59 -5.85 9.94
C PRO A 43 -12.73 -5.48 11.16
N GLU A 44 -13.06 -5.99 12.35
CA GLU A 44 -12.25 -5.83 13.57
C GLU A 44 -11.10 -6.85 13.65
N GLN A 45 -11.12 -7.86 12.78
CA GLN A 45 -10.02 -8.82 12.70
C GLN A 45 -8.71 -8.09 12.35
N PRO A 46 -7.66 -8.24 13.17
CA PRO A 46 -6.41 -7.52 12.95
C PRO A 46 -5.70 -8.02 11.70
N VAL A 47 -5.12 -7.09 10.94
CA VAL A 47 -4.18 -7.40 9.87
C VAL A 47 -2.80 -6.96 10.33
N VAL A 48 -1.82 -7.87 10.30
CA VAL A 48 -0.49 -7.65 10.85
C VAL A 48 0.56 -7.75 9.75
N LEU A 49 1.54 -6.85 9.72
CA LEU A 49 2.67 -6.98 8.82
C LEU A 49 3.52 -8.22 9.20
N PRO A 50 3.72 -9.18 8.27
CA PRO A 50 4.42 -10.43 8.58
C PRO A 50 5.78 -10.23 9.25
N GLY A 51 6.09 -11.04 10.26
CA GLY A 51 7.37 -10.92 10.97
C GLY A 51 7.53 -9.66 11.83
N THR A 52 6.42 -8.95 12.10
CA THR A 52 6.31 -7.81 13.03
C THR A 52 5.02 -7.94 13.87
N ASP A 53 4.82 -7.05 14.84
CA ASP A 53 3.57 -6.85 15.59
C ASP A 53 2.78 -5.61 15.10
N ILE A 54 3.22 -5.00 13.98
CA ILE A 54 2.63 -3.77 13.48
C ILE A 54 1.31 -4.09 12.78
N ARG A 55 0.24 -3.56 13.36
CA ARG A 55 -1.11 -3.66 12.82
C ARG A 55 -1.34 -2.61 11.76
N ILE A 56 -1.97 -3.03 10.66
CA ILE A 56 -2.40 -2.14 9.58
C ILE A 56 -3.92 -2.11 9.53
N GLN A 57 -4.47 -0.92 9.29
CA GLN A 57 -5.89 -0.71 9.12
C GLN A 57 -6.14 0.13 7.85
N GLY A 58 -7.32 -0.02 7.27
CA GLY A 58 -7.72 0.73 6.10
C GLY A 58 -9.06 0.31 5.55
N ALA A 59 -9.39 0.78 4.35
CA ALA A 59 -10.56 0.37 3.60
C ALA A 59 -10.20 0.15 2.14
N ILE A 60 -10.59 -0.99 1.57
CA ILE A 60 -10.37 -1.32 0.17
C ILE A 60 -11.47 -0.67 -0.67
N ASP A 61 -11.12 0.17 -1.65
CA ASP A 61 -12.09 0.92 -2.45
C ASP A 61 -13.13 0.00 -3.12
N ARG A 62 -12.68 -1.12 -3.70
CA ARG A 62 -13.56 -2.17 -4.24
C ARG A 62 -12.93 -3.56 -4.12
N LEU A 63 -13.77 -4.51 -3.72
CA LEU A 63 -13.43 -5.94 -3.64
C LEU A 63 -14.45 -6.75 -4.41
N ASP A 64 -13.98 -7.60 -5.33
CA ASP A 64 -14.79 -8.60 -6.03
C ASP A 64 -14.33 -10.01 -5.57
N LEU A 65 -15.21 -10.77 -4.91
CA LEU A 65 -14.93 -12.12 -4.43
C LEU A 65 -15.66 -13.15 -5.30
N ARG A 66 -14.92 -14.16 -5.76
CA ARG A 66 -15.44 -15.36 -6.41
C ARG A 66 -15.17 -16.54 -5.51
N THR A 67 -16.23 -17.05 -4.91
CA THR A 67 -16.14 -18.07 -3.85
C THR A 67 -15.79 -19.44 -4.42
N VAL A 68 -16.39 -19.83 -5.55
CA VAL A 68 -16.13 -21.11 -6.22
C VAL A 68 -14.73 -21.14 -6.80
N ALA A 69 -14.30 -20.03 -7.40
CA ALA A 69 -12.96 -19.91 -7.96
C ALA A 69 -11.87 -19.62 -6.92
N GLN A 70 -12.24 -19.51 -5.63
CA GLN A 70 -11.34 -19.14 -4.51
C GLN A 70 -10.43 -17.96 -4.87
N ALA A 71 -11.01 -16.94 -5.50
CA ALA A 71 -10.27 -15.83 -6.08
C ALA A 71 -10.87 -14.50 -5.65
N VAL A 72 -10.02 -13.57 -5.26
CA VAL A 72 -10.40 -12.19 -4.97
C VAL A 72 -9.68 -11.23 -5.91
N ARG A 73 -10.39 -10.18 -6.31
CA ARG A 73 -9.81 -9.03 -7.00
C ARG A 73 -10.05 -7.79 -6.16
N VAL A 74 -8.98 -7.04 -5.90
CA VAL A 74 -9.05 -5.74 -5.24
C VAL A 74 -8.69 -4.64 -6.22
N THR A 75 -9.47 -3.56 -6.19
CA THR A 75 -9.30 -2.42 -7.09
C THR A 75 -9.15 -1.16 -6.28
N ASP A 76 -8.05 -0.44 -6.52
CA ASP A 76 -7.79 0.92 -6.04
C ASP A 76 -8.10 1.91 -7.17
N TYR A 77 -8.73 3.05 -6.86
CA TYR A 77 -9.09 4.06 -7.85
C TYR A 77 -8.25 5.34 -7.69
N LYS A 78 -7.67 5.81 -8.79
CA LYS A 78 -6.98 7.12 -8.84
C LYS A 78 -7.72 8.07 -9.76
N THR A 79 -8.06 9.25 -9.23
CA THR A 79 -8.66 10.37 -9.99
C THR A 79 -7.61 11.33 -10.58
N GLY A 80 -6.34 11.16 -10.22
CA GLY A 80 -5.22 11.98 -10.65
C GLY A 80 -4.77 11.72 -12.09
N GLN A 81 -3.75 12.49 -12.54
CA GLN A 81 -3.10 12.23 -13.81
C GLN A 81 -2.31 10.93 -13.76
N ARG A 82 -2.37 10.20 -14.87
CA ARG A 82 -1.60 8.97 -15.05
C ARG A 82 -0.12 9.29 -15.23
N PRO A 83 0.80 8.59 -14.53
CA PRO A 83 2.23 8.70 -14.80
C PRO A 83 2.57 8.32 -16.25
N LYS A 84 3.73 8.75 -16.74
CA LYS A 84 4.20 8.41 -18.10
C LYS A 84 4.55 6.93 -18.27
N ALA A 85 5.01 6.26 -17.22
CA ALA A 85 5.39 4.84 -17.23
C ALA A 85 4.92 4.12 -15.94
N PRO A 86 3.60 3.95 -15.75
CA PRO A 86 3.02 3.35 -14.54
C PRO A 86 3.39 1.88 -14.36
N ASP A 87 3.59 1.13 -15.45
CA ASP A 87 4.01 -0.28 -15.42
C ASP A 87 5.45 -0.47 -14.91
N LYS A 88 6.25 0.60 -14.82
CA LYS A 88 7.65 0.56 -14.35
C LYS A 88 7.81 1.00 -12.89
N ILE A 89 6.69 1.15 -12.18
CA ILE A 89 6.65 1.59 -10.79
C ILE A 89 6.47 0.34 -9.92
N ASN A 90 7.56 -0.26 -9.43
CA ASN A 90 7.49 -1.45 -8.58
C ASN A 90 6.90 -1.11 -7.20
N ILE A 91 7.44 -0.05 -6.56
CA ILE A 91 6.86 0.57 -5.37
C ILE A 91 6.76 2.10 -5.51
N GLY A 92 7.54 2.71 -6.41
CA GLY A 92 7.41 4.14 -6.73
C GLY A 92 7.67 5.10 -5.58
N GLY A 93 8.49 4.70 -4.60
CA GLY A 93 8.63 5.45 -3.35
C GLY A 93 7.37 5.43 -2.48
N GLY A 94 6.53 4.40 -2.61
CA GLY A 94 5.28 4.22 -1.84
C GLY A 94 4.00 4.35 -2.66
N ALA A 95 4.10 4.70 -3.95
CA ALA A 95 2.96 4.81 -4.86
C ALA A 95 2.12 3.52 -4.97
N GLU A 96 2.74 2.35 -4.78
CA GLU A 96 2.09 1.03 -4.85
C GLU A 96 1.77 0.40 -3.51
N LEU A 97 2.17 1.04 -2.42
CA LEU A 97 2.06 0.48 -1.07
C LEU A 97 0.62 0.10 -0.74
N GLN A 98 -0.35 0.93 -1.13
CA GLN A 98 -1.76 0.70 -0.89
C GLN A 98 -2.25 -0.65 -1.44
N ARG A 99 -1.91 -0.98 -2.70
CA ARG A 99 -2.32 -2.25 -3.34
C ARG A 99 -1.64 -3.47 -2.74
N VAL A 100 -0.38 -3.31 -2.33
CA VAL A 100 0.38 -4.35 -1.60
C VAL A 100 -0.31 -4.65 -0.27
N LEU A 101 -0.66 -3.62 0.50
CA LEU A 101 -1.35 -3.76 1.79
C LEU A 101 -2.76 -4.35 1.64
N TYR A 102 -3.51 -3.97 0.60
CA TYR A 102 -4.82 -4.58 0.30
C TYR A 102 -4.69 -6.07 -0.04
N SER A 103 -3.64 -6.43 -0.79
CA SER A 103 -3.36 -7.83 -1.11
C SER A 103 -3.03 -8.64 0.15
N LEU A 104 -2.25 -8.05 1.07
CA LEU A 104 -1.93 -8.65 2.36
C LEU A 104 -3.18 -8.86 3.23
N ALA A 105 -4.04 -7.85 3.33
CA ALA A 105 -5.30 -7.93 4.08
C ALA A 105 -6.18 -9.08 3.55
N CYS A 106 -6.35 -9.19 2.24
CA CYS A 106 -7.13 -10.28 1.65
C CYS A 106 -6.56 -11.66 2.00
N ARG A 107 -5.23 -11.84 1.96
CA ARG A 107 -4.60 -13.13 2.30
C ARG A 107 -4.80 -13.54 3.76
N GLN A 108 -4.86 -12.58 4.69
CA GLN A 108 -5.04 -12.88 6.11
C GLN A 108 -6.51 -13.06 6.48
N LEU A 109 -7.41 -12.29 5.88
CA LEU A 109 -8.83 -12.27 6.22
C LEU A 109 -9.66 -13.28 5.42
N LEU A 110 -9.13 -13.78 4.30
CA LEU A 110 -9.73 -14.84 3.50
C LEU A 110 -8.71 -16.00 3.39
N PRO A 111 -8.64 -16.92 4.36
CA PRO A 111 -7.64 -17.99 4.32
C PRO A 111 -7.89 -19.00 3.18
N ASP A 112 -9.14 -19.12 2.71
CA ASP A 112 -9.53 -20.09 1.69
C ASP A 112 -9.30 -19.62 0.25
N ILE A 113 -8.88 -18.36 0.05
CA ILE A 113 -8.59 -17.88 -1.31
C ILE A 113 -7.18 -18.27 -1.75
N THR A 114 -7.08 -18.80 -2.97
CA THR A 114 -5.80 -19.20 -3.58
C THR A 114 -5.23 -18.10 -4.45
N ARG A 115 -6.08 -17.19 -4.97
CA ARG A 115 -5.66 -16.14 -5.91
C ARG A 115 -6.10 -14.76 -5.44
N VAL A 116 -5.13 -13.87 -5.29
CA VAL A 116 -5.33 -12.43 -5.05
C VAL A 116 -4.83 -11.65 -6.26
N ALA A 117 -5.71 -10.88 -6.89
CA ALA A 117 -5.35 -9.96 -7.97
C ALA A 117 -5.61 -8.52 -7.51
N ALA A 118 -4.55 -7.74 -7.28
CA ALA A 118 -4.68 -6.32 -7.00
C ALA A 118 -4.46 -5.49 -8.26
N ARG A 119 -5.22 -4.40 -8.40
CA ARG A 119 -5.09 -3.48 -9.54
C ARG A 119 -5.41 -2.04 -9.17
N LEU A 120 -4.98 -1.14 -10.04
CA LEU A 120 -5.17 0.31 -9.95
C LEU A 120 -5.87 0.78 -11.21
N ILE A 121 -6.96 1.53 -11.06
CA ILE A 121 -7.68 2.12 -12.18
C ILE A 121 -7.52 3.64 -12.14
N TYR A 122 -6.91 4.21 -13.19
CA TYR A 122 -6.93 5.65 -13.41
C TYR A 122 -8.23 6.04 -14.10
N LEU A 123 -9.04 6.85 -13.43
CA LEU A 123 -10.37 7.23 -13.90
C LEU A 123 -10.37 8.40 -14.90
N ARG A 124 -9.23 9.08 -15.08
CA ARG A 124 -9.10 10.11 -16.13
C ARG A 124 -9.02 9.44 -17.50
N PRO A 125 -9.81 9.88 -18.49
CA PRO A 125 -9.75 9.33 -19.83
C PRO A 125 -8.35 9.46 -20.47
N PRO A 126 -7.86 8.42 -21.18
CA PRO A 126 -8.49 7.10 -21.30
C PRO A 126 -8.40 6.30 -19.99
N VAL A 127 -9.53 5.78 -19.52
CA VAL A 127 -9.59 4.96 -18.30
C VAL A 127 -8.74 3.72 -18.53
N LYS A 128 -7.80 3.45 -17.61
CA LYS A 128 -6.87 2.33 -17.76
C LYS A 128 -6.59 1.66 -16.42
N ALA A 129 -6.59 0.33 -16.45
CA ALA A 129 -6.24 -0.52 -15.33
C ALA A 129 -4.78 -0.99 -15.42
N TYR A 130 -4.17 -1.17 -14.26
CA TYR A 130 -2.82 -1.66 -14.07
C TYR A 130 -2.84 -2.78 -13.03
N ALA A 131 -2.32 -3.96 -13.33
CA ALA A 131 -2.20 -5.03 -12.35
C ALA A 131 -1.02 -4.77 -11.42
N LEU A 132 -1.10 -5.26 -10.18
CA LEU A 132 0.05 -5.40 -9.29
C LEU A 132 0.69 -6.76 -9.55
N GLU A 133 1.90 -6.76 -10.10
CA GLU A 133 2.70 -7.97 -10.24
C GLU A 133 3.42 -8.28 -8.93
N ASN A 134 3.67 -9.56 -8.66
CA ASN A 134 4.49 -10.01 -7.53
C ASN A 134 4.02 -9.50 -6.14
N GLY A 135 2.71 -9.28 -5.95
CA GLY A 135 2.18 -8.65 -4.73
C GLY A 135 2.56 -9.32 -3.41
N GLN A 136 2.79 -10.64 -3.40
CA GLN A 136 3.29 -11.35 -2.21
C GLN A 136 4.74 -10.97 -1.89
N GLN A 137 5.63 -11.03 -2.88
CA GLN A 137 7.04 -10.67 -2.73
C GLN A 137 7.20 -9.20 -2.32
N LEU A 138 6.35 -8.32 -2.88
CA LEU A 138 6.30 -6.91 -2.46
C LEU A 138 5.80 -6.75 -1.02
N GLY A 139 4.85 -7.57 -0.59
CA GLY A 139 4.38 -7.61 0.80
C GLY A 139 5.48 -8.02 1.77
N ASP A 140 6.23 -9.07 1.44
CA ASP A 140 7.38 -9.53 2.22
C ASP A 140 8.48 -8.45 2.27
N LEU A 141 8.72 -7.77 1.15
CA LEU A 141 9.67 -6.65 1.07
C LEU A 141 9.26 -5.49 1.99
N VAL A 142 8.00 -5.08 1.96
CA VAL A 142 7.45 -4.02 2.84
C VAL A 142 7.57 -4.43 4.30
N ALA A 143 7.21 -5.67 4.63
CA ALA A 143 7.27 -6.17 6.00
C ALA A 143 8.71 -6.17 6.53
N ASN A 144 9.66 -6.62 5.72
CA ASN A 144 11.09 -6.55 6.04
C ASN A 144 11.57 -5.11 6.23
N TRP A 145 11.15 -4.19 5.37
CA TRP A 145 11.54 -2.79 5.49
C TRP A 145 11.04 -2.16 6.78
N VAL A 146 9.77 -2.40 7.11
CA VAL A 146 9.14 -1.93 8.36
C VAL A 146 9.82 -2.55 9.59
N ARG A 147 10.15 -3.85 9.54
CA ARG A 147 10.91 -4.52 10.61
C ARG A 147 12.26 -3.86 10.84
N GLN A 148 13.02 -3.60 9.78
CA GLN A 148 14.33 -2.94 9.89
C GLN A 148 14.19 -1.51 10.42
N ALA A 149 13.24 -0.74 9.90
CA ALA A 149 12.97 0.62 10.38
C ALA A 149 12.63 0.63 11.89
N ARG A 150 11.82 -0.33 12.35
CA ARG A 150 11.50 -0.49 13.78
C ARG A 150 12.74 -0.78 14.62
N ILE A 151 13.54 -1.78 14.25
CA ILE A 151 14.77 -2.14 14.98
C ILE A 151 15.67 -0.92 15.15
N VAL A 152 15.83 -0.14 14.09
CA VAL A 152 16.68 1.04 14.16
C VAL A 152 16.10 2.13 15.06
N LEU A 153 14.79 2.39 14.97
CA LEU A 153 14.11 3.35 15.83
C LEU A 153 14.22 2.95 17.32
N GLU A 154 14.04 1.66 17.63
CA GLU A 154 14.18 1.13 19.00
C GLU A 154 15.61 1.25 19.54
N ASN A 155 16.61 1.20 18.65
CA ASN A 155 18.02 1.46 18.98
C ASN A 155 18.36 2.96 19.10
N GLY A 156 17.37 3.86 19.00
CA GLY A 156 17.55 5.30 19.18
C GLY A 156 18.16 6.02 17.97
N VAL A 157 18.11 5.41 16.78
CA VAL A 157 18.65 6.00 15.55
C VAL A 157 17.50 6.44 14.64
N ILE A 158 17.57 7.68 14.14
CA ILE A 158 16.59 8.27 13.23
C ILE A 158 17.34 8.77 11.99
N TYR A 159 16.84 8.43 10.80
CA TYR A 159 17.41 8.90 9.53
C TYR A 159 16.61 10.07 8.96
N PRO A 160 17.25 10.92 8.13
CA PRO A 160 16.53 11.93 7.37
C PRO A 160 15.48 11.28 6.47
N GLY A 161 14.27 11.85 6.44
CA GLY A 161 13.19 11.35 5.56
C GLY A 161 13.50 11.56 4.07
N VAL A 162 12.81 10.78 3.22
CA VAL A 162 12.91 10.80 1.74
C VAL A 162 12.31 12.04 1.07
N ALA A 163 11.57 12.88 1.81
CA ALA A 163 11.13 14.16 1.28
C ALA A 163 12.37 15.06 1.14
N VAL A 164 12.63 15.53 -0.09
CA VAL A 164 13.53 16.66 -0.37
C VAL A 164 13.24 17.73 0.68
N MET A 165 14.11 17.92 1.69
CA MET A 165 13.81 18.78 2.83
C MET A 165 13.49 20.22 2.36
N PRO A 166 12.23 20.68 2.38
CA PRO A 166 11.88 22.04 1.99
C PRO A 166 11.37 22.79 3.22
N GLU A 167 12.23 23.62 3.80
CA GLU A 167 11.99 24.72 4.77
C GLU A 167 11.13 24.50 6.05
N ARG A 168 10.41 23.39 6.21
CA ARG A 168 9.30 23.31 7.19
C ARG A 168 9.40 22.22 8.26
N PHE A 169 10.48 21.43 8.32
CA PHE A 169 10.74 20.64 9.53
C PHE A 169 11.48 21.51 10.56
N GLY A 170 10.72 21.98 11.55
CA GLY A 170 11.24 22.51 12.83
C GLY A 170 12.35 23.56 12.73
N LYS A 171 11.98 24.85 12.79
CA LYS A 171 12.91 26.00 12.94
C LYS A 171 13.84 25.93 14.17
N ILE A 172 13.77 24.89 15.00
CA ILE A 172 14.59 24.72 16.20
C ILE A 172 15.83 23.83 15.91
N ALA A 173 15.87 23.08 14.80
CA ALA A 173 16.99 22.17 14.51
C ALA A 173 17.28 21.99 13.00
N LEU A 174 17.20 23.05 12.19
CA LEU A 174 17.82 22.99 10.88
C LEU A 174 19.34 22.86 11.07
N PRO A 175 20.00 21.87 10.46
CA PRO A 175 21.43 21.95 10.33
C PRO A 175 21.78 23.23 9.56
N ALA A 176 22.82 23.94 10.00
CA ALA A 176 23.15 25.31 9.57
C ALA A 176 23.39 25.53 8.05
N SER A 177 23.24 24.53 7.19
CA SER A 177 23.38 24.68 5.74
C SER A 177 22.66 23.58 4.94
N ALA A 178 22.21 23.91 3.72
CA ALA A 178 21.69 22.94 2.74
C ALA A 178 22.68 21.80 2.42
N SER A 179 23.99 22.06 2.58
CA SER A 179 25.06 21.07 2.41
C SER A 179 25.23 20.08 3.56
N TYR A 180 24.44 20.19 4.64
CA TYR A 180 24.56 19.27 5.78
C TYR A 180 24.27 17.82 5.40
N VAL A 181 23.21 17.60 4.61
CA VAL A 181 22.84 16.24 4.17
C VAL A 181 23.98 15.64 3.35
N ASP A 182 24.58 16.41 2.43
CA ASP A 182 25.72 15.96 1.64
C ASP A 182 26.93 15.62 2.53
N ARG A 183 27.30 16.51 3.45
CA ARG A 183 28.41 16.30 4.39
C ARG A 183 28.22 15.09 5.30
N LYS A 184 26.98 14.84 5.74
CA LYS A 184 26.65 13.73 6.64
C LYS A 184 26.24 12.46 5.90
N SER A 185 26.11 12.50 4.57
CA SER A 185 25.62 11.37 3.78
C SER A 185 26.41 10.08 4.02
N SER A 186 27.74 10.16 4.14
CA SER A 186 28.60 9.00 4.46
C SER A 186 28.28 8.45 5.85
N ALA A 187 28.21 9.31 6.87
CA ALA A 187 27.89 8.90 8.23
C ALA A 187 26.45 8.36 8.37
N ILE A 188 25.50 8.92 7.60
CA ILE A 188 24.12 8.44 7.53
C ILE A 188 24.08 7.04 6.92
N ARG A 189 24.81 6.79 5.83
CA ARG A 189 24.90 5.46 5.20
C ARG A 189 25.62 4.45 6.08
N GLU A 190 26.67 4.86 6.78
CA GLU A 190 27.37 4.01 7.74
C GLU A 190 26.47 3.63 8.91
N ALA A 191 25.75 4.60 9.48
CA ALA A 191 24.78 4.37 10.54
C ALA A 191 23.56 3.54 10.08
N ALA A 192 23.21 3.57 8.79
CA ALA A 192 22.19 2.71 8.19
C ALA A 192 22.60 1.24 8.15
N GLY A 193 23.90 0.96 8.23
CA GLY A 193 24.43 -0.37 7.98
C GLY A 193 24.11 -0.86 6.57
N ARG A 194 24.46 -2.12 6.28
CA ARG A 194 24.18 -2.71 4.95
C ARG A 194 22.69 -2.97 4.74
N ASP A 195 22.01 -3.42 5.80
CA ASP A 195 20.65 -3.93 5.69
C ASP A 195 19.65 -2.82 5.35
N LEU A 196 19.69 -1.66 6.04
CA LEU A 196 18.78 -0.57 5.73
C LEU A 196 19.20 0.20 4.46
N ALA A 197 20.51 0.40 4.27
CA ALA A 197 21.02 1.08 3.06
C ALA A 197 20.68 0.31 1.78
N ALA A 198 20.56 -1.02 1.83
CA ALA A 198 20.14 -1.84 0.68
C ALA A 198 18.76 -1.46 0.14
N PHE A 199 17.89 -0.89 0.98
CA PHE A 199 16.57 -0.41 0.57
C PHE A 199 16.60 1.03 0.03
N TRP A 200 17.66 1.80 0.29
CA TRP A 200 17.83 3.17 -0.22
C TRP A 200 18.38 3.16 -1.64
N GLY A 201 17.53 2.78 -2.60
CA GLY A 201 17.90 2.69 -4.01
C GLY A 201 17.09 1.67 -4.80
N SER A 202 16.35 0.79 -4.12
CA SER A 202 15.35 -0.07 -4.76
C SER A 202 14.24 0.81 -5.35
N LYS A 203 14.18 0.88 -6.68
CA LYS A 203 13.10 1.55 -7.44
C LYS A 203 11.94 0.60 -7.72
#